data_AF-A0A382YVG6-F1
#
_entry.id   AF-A0A382YVG6-F1
#
_cell.length_a   1.000
_cell.length_b   1.000
_cell.length_c   1.000
_cell.angle_alpha   90.00
_cell.angle_beta   90.00
_cell.angle_gamma   90.00
#
_symmetry.space_group_name_H-M   'P 1'
#
loop_
_entity.id
_entity.type
_entity.pdbx_description
1 polymer ?
#
loop_
_entity_poly.entity_id
_entity_poly.type
_entity_poly.pdbx_seq_one_letter_code
_entity_poly.pdbx_strand_id
1 'polypeptide(L)'
;MILFWLSCQTYELSLDNPVDVIADSIAGVFPPALTMHPLTQTVSNGDSVTIGSYIVEHDTTLAGVHTHVTYNAEFLQLDTILPGVLFTNDGVSTP
;
A
#
# COMPACT_ATOMS: atom_id res chain seq x y z
N MET A 1 0.33 39.12 -37.23
CA MET A 1 -0.69 38.50 -36.37
C MET A 1 -0.04 37.27 -35.74
N ILE A 2 0.45 37.41 -34.49
CA ILE A 2 1.21 36.37 -33.77
C ILE A 2 0.18 35.38 -33.20
N LEU A 3 0.19 34.14 -33.71
CA LEU A 3 -0.50 33.04 -33.05
C LEU A 3 0.40 32.55 -31.91
N PHE A 4 -0.05 32.80 -30.68
CA PHE A 4 0.55 32.26 -29.47
C PHE A 4 0.45 30.72 -29.49
N TRP A 5 1.60 30.06 -29.62
CA TRP A 5 1.75 28.65 -29.21
C TRP A 5 1.63 28.58 -27.69
N LEU A 6 0.40 28.53 -27.20
CA LEU A 6 0.10 28.07 -25.85
C LEU A 6 0.26 26.54 -25.86
N SER A 7 1.49 26.08 -25.68
CA SER A 7 1.77 24.68 -25.34
C SER A 7 1.15 24.41 -23.98
N CYS A 8 0.06 23.65 -23.94
CA CYS A 8 -0.49 23.13 -22.70
C CYS A 8 0.46 22.03 -22.20
N GLN A 9 1.30 22.35 -21.22
CA GLN A 9 2.03 21.31 -20.49
C GLN A 9 1.01 20.55 -19.63
N THR A 10 0.65 19.35 -20.06
CA THR A 10 -0.03 18.39 -19.20
C THR A 10 0.99 17.83 -18.22
N TYR A 11 0.83 18.14 -16.94
CA TYR A 11 1.62 17.56 -15.88
C TYR A 11 0.98 16.22 -15.51
N GLU A 12 1.72 15.13 -15.68
CA GLU A 12 1.34 13.87 -15.05
C GLU A 12 1.66 13.99 -13.55
N LEU A 13 0.62 13.97 -12.72
CA LEU A 13 0.81 13.80 -11.29
C LEU A 13 1.25 12.36 -11.05
N SER A 14 2.51 12.17 -10.66
CA SER A 14 2.97 10.93 -10.03
C SER A 14 2.34 10.83 -8.65
N LEU A 15 1.10 10.36 -8.59
CA LEU A 15 0.44 10.02 -7.33
C LEU A 15 1.03 8.68 -6.88
N ASP A 16 1.91 8.70 -5.88
CA ASP A 16 2.30 7.51 -5.11
C ASP A 16 1.13 7.14 -4.18
N ASN A 17 -0.05 6.93 -4.77
CA ASN A 17 -1.21 6.47 -4.06
C ASN A 17 -1.10 4.95 -4.01
N PRO A 18 -1.21 4.31 -2.83
CA PRO A 18 -1.15 2.84 -2.71
C PRO A 18 -2.26 2.10 -3.48
N VAL A 19 -3.16 2.84 -4.14
CA VAL A 19 -4.28 2.38 -4.95
C VAL A 19 -4.49 3.35 -6.10
N ASP A 20 -3.91 3.06 -7.26
CA ASP A 20 -4.31 3.69 -8.50
C ASP A 20 -4.98 2.60 -9.32
N VAL A 21 -6.31 2.51 -9.25
CA VAL A 21 -7.10 1.46 -9.93
C VAL A 21 -6.74 1.35 -11.42
N ILE A 22 -6.34 2.45 -12.06
CA ILE A 22 -5.92 2.45 -13.46
C ILE A 22 -4.53 1.82 -13.59
N ALA A 23 -3.55 2.28 -12.82
CA ALA A 23 -2.19 1.71 -12.85
C ALA A 23 -2.15 0.25 -12.35
N ASP A 24 -2.92 -0.08 -11.32
CA ASP A 24 -3.03 -1.41 -10.72
C ASP A 24 -3.71 -2.39 -11.67
N SER A 25 -4.74 -1.97 -12.42
CA SER A 25 -5.35 -2.81 -13.47
C SER A 25 -4.39 -3.10 -14.63
N ILE A 26 -3.52 -2.13 -14.96
CA ILE A 26 -2.45 -2.29 -15.95
C ILE A 26 -1.36 -3.24 -15.42
N ALA A 27 -1.09 -3.21 -14.11
CA ALA A 27 -0.17 -4.12 -13.42
C ALA A 27 -0.79 -5.50 -13.09
N GLY A 28 -2.08 -5.71 -13.37
CA GLY A 28 -2.79 -6.98 -13.15
C GLY A 28 -3.21 -7.23 -11.69
N VAL A 29 -3.27 -6.18 -10.86
CA VAL A 29 -3.76 -6.24 -9.48
C VAL A 29 -5.26 -5.91 -9.48
N PHE A 30 -6.07 -6.82 -8.95
CA PHE A 30 -7.52 -6.67 -8.88
C PHE A 30 -7.99 -6.71 -7.41
N PRO A 31 -8.90 -5.80 -7.01
CA PRO A 31 -9.56 -5.82 -5.72
C PRO A 31 -10.31 -7.13 -5.39
N PRO A 32 -10.37 -7.55 -4.10
CA PRO A 32 -9.62 -6.97 -2.99
C PRO A 32 -8.13 -7.34 -3.09
N ALA A 33 -7.26 -6.35 -2.89
CA ALA A 33 -5.82 -6.52 -3.05
C ALA A 33 -5.09 -6.29 -1.73
N LEU A 34 -4.07 -7.11 -1.46
CA LEU A 34 -3.15 -6.90 -0.36
C LEU A 34 -1.93 -6.10 -0.86
N THR A 35 -1.68 -4.95 -0.24
CA THR A 35 -0.55 -4.08 -0.56
C THR A 35 0.27 -3.78 0.69
N MET A 36 1.50 -3.27 0.50
CA MET A 36 2.41 -2.85 1.56
C MET A 36 2.87 -1.42 1.35
N HIS A 37 3.01 -0.65 2.43
CA HIS A 37 3.49 0.72 2.39
C HIS A 37 4.39 1.04 3.61
N PRO A 38 5.50 1.79 3.42
CA PRO A 38 6.01 2.24 2.12
C PRO A 38 6.61 1.08 1.33
N LEU A 39 6.51 1.12 0.00
CA LEU A 39 7.11 0.11 -0.88
C LEU A 39 8.63 0.14 -0.82
N THR A 40 9.19 1.34 -0.66
CA THR A 40 10.63 1.56 -0.48
C THR A 40 10.86 2.57 0.63
N GLN A 41 11.93 2.35 1.39
CA GLN A 41 12.39 3.31 2.40
C GLN A 41 13.90 3.26 2.49
N THR A 42 14.51 4.39 2.81
CA THR A 42 15.94 4.50 3.05
C THR A 42 16.13 4.95 4.48
N VAL A 43 16.84 4.14 5.27
CA VAL A 43 17.07 4.36 6.70
C VAL A 43 18.56 4.19 7.01
N SER A 44 19.00 4.69 8.16
CA SER A 44 20.38 4.45 8.63
C SER A 44 20.48 3.13 9.37
N ASN A 45 21.69 2.58 9.50
CA ASN A 45 21.92 1.40 10.31
C ASN A 45 21.58 1.67 11.78
N GLY A 46 20.75 0.81 12.37
CA GLY A 46 20.27 0.94 13.74
C GLY A 46 18.89 1.62 13.86
N ASP A 47 18.39 2.24 12.78
CA ASP A 47 17.04 2.78 12.76
C ASP A 47 15.99 1.65 12.68
N SER A 48 14.81 1.91 13.25
CA SER A 48 13.66 1.02 13.11
C SER A 48 12.94 1.27 11.78
N VAL A 49 12.55 0.18 11.12
CA VAL A 49 11.77 0.18 9.89
C VAL A 49 10.33 -0.23 10.19
N THR A 50 9.37 0.55 9.71
CA THR A 50 7.95 0.21 9.79
C THR A 50 7.39 -0.03 8.39
N ILE A 51 6.72 -1.17 8.20
CA ILE A 51 6.01 -1.50 6.97
C ILE A 51 4.59 -1.89 7.36
N GLY A 52 3.61 -1.15 6.86
CA GLY A 52 2.19 -1.47 7.00
C GLY A 52 1.73 -2.37 5.86
N SER A 53 0.85 -3.32 6.16
CA SER A 53 0.13 -4.11 5.16
C SER A 53 -1.35 -3.73 5.18
N TYR A 54 -1.91 -3.51 4.00
CA TYR A 54 -3.25 -2.96 3.82
C TYR A 54 -4.04 -3.83 2.85
N ILE A 55 -5.34 -3.98 3.13
CA ILE A 55 -6.27 -4.60 2.20
C ILE A 55 -7.09 -3.47 1.60
N VAL A 56 -7.05 -3.38 0.29
CA VAL A 56 -7.66 -2.31 -0.49
C VAL A 56 -8.95 -2.82 -1.10
N GLU A 57 -9.98 -1.97 -1.09
CA GLU A 57 -11.27 -2.23 -1.74
C GLU A 57 -11.87 -3.60 -1.32
N HIS A 58 -11.70 -3.94 -0.04
CA HIS A 58 -12.40 -5.08 0.53
C HIS A 58 -13.88 -4.75 0.76
N ASP A 59 -14.73 -5.76 0.61
CA ASP A 59 -16.13 -5.69 0.99
C ASP A 59 -16.34 -6.34 2.38
N THR A 60 -17.61 -6.57 2.73
CA THR A 60 -18.00 -7.22 3.99
C THR A 60 -17.84 -8.75 3.95
N THR A 61 -17.46 -9.33 2.82
CA THR A 61 -17.29 -10.79 2.66
C THR A 61 -15.89 -11.27 3.01
N LEU A 62 -14.93 -10.36 3.18
CA LEU A 62 -13.57 -10.69 3.60
C LEU A 62 -13.57 -11.26 5.03
N ALA A 63 -13.45 -12.59 5.13
CA ALA A 63 -13.46 -13.31 6.41
C ALA A 63 -12.07 -13.37 7.08
N GLY A 64 -10.99 -13.13 6.33
CA GLY A 64 -9.64 -13.15 6.88
C GLY A 64 -8.55 -13.14 5.80
N VAL A 65 -7.31 -13.02 6.26
CA VAL A 65 -6.11 -13.01 5.41
C VAL A 65 -5.06 -13.91 6.03
N HIS A 66 -4.35 -14.65 5.18
CA HIS A 66 -3.17 -15.41 5.55
C HIS A 66 -1.98 -14.94 4.72
N THR A 67 -0.99 -14.33 5.37
CA THR A 67 0.20 -13.75 4.74
C THR A 67 1.48 -14.40 5.23
N HIS A 68 2.43 -14.55 4.32
CA HIS A 68 3.80 -14.94 4.65
C HIS A 68 4.72 -13.82 4.17
N VAL A 69 5.40 -13.15 5.11
CA VAL A 69 6.34 -12.07 4.80
C VAL A 69 7.76 -12.59 4.92
N THR A 70 8.53 -12.48 3.83
CA THR A 70 9.95 -12.83 3.80
C THR A 70 10.79 -11.57 3.83
N TYR A 71 11.93 -11.63 4.53
CA TYR A 71 12.89 -10.54 4.60
C TYR A 71 14.31 -11.10 4.75
N ASN A 72 15.32 -10.28 4.45
CA ASN A 72 16.72 -10.68 4.65
C ASN A 72 17.13 -10.43 6.11
N ALA A 73 17.36 -11.50 6.85
CA ALA A 73 17.73 -11.47 8.27
C ALA A 73 19.15 -10.93 8.54
N GLU A 74 19.99 -10.75 7.51
CA GLU A 74 21.29 -10.09 7.64
C GLU A 74 21.15 -8.56 7.79
N PHE A 75 20.02 -7.99 7.33
CA PHE A 75 19.78 -6.54 7.34
C PHE A 75 18.66 -6.12 8.28
N LEU A 76 17.68 -6.99 8.52
CA LEU A 76 16.49 -6.68 9.32
C LEU A 76 16.30 -7.70 10.43
N GLN A 77 15.90 -7.21 11.60
CA GLN A 77 15.43 -8.02 12.71
C GLN A 77 13.96 -7.69 12.97
N LEU A 78 13.12 -8.72 13.04
CA LEU A 78 11.73 -8.54 13.45
C LEU A 78 11.69 -8.07 14.91
N ASP A 79 11.12 -6.90 15.12
CA ASP A 79 10.91 -6.32 16.45
C ASP A 79 9.47 -6.58 16.92
N THR A 80 8.50 -5.93 16.28
CA THR A 80 7.09 -5.94 16.72
C THR A 80 6.15 -6.17 15.54
N ILE A 81 5.05 -6.92 15.79
CA ILE A 81 3.89 -7.01 14.90
C ILE A 81 2.69 -6.41 15.62
N LEU A 82 2.08 -5.39 15.01
CA LEU A 82 0.87 -4.75 15.54
C LEU A 82 -0.32 -5.08 14.62
N PRO A 83 -1.45 -5.57 15.18
CA PRO A 83 -2.65 -5.78 14.39
C PRO A 83 -3.21 -4.43 13.93
N GLY A 84 -3.58 -4.36 12.63
CA GLY A 84 -4.35 -3.24 12.09
C GLY A 84 -5.83 -3.32 12.47
N VAL A 85 -6.58 -2.27 12.14
CA VAL A 85 -8.01 -2.13 12.46
C VAL A 85 -8.92 -3.24 11.89
N LEU A 86 -8.46 -3.99 10.88
CA LEU A 86 -9.19 -5.14 10.33
C LEU A 86 -9.09 -6.40 11.19
N PHE A 87 -8.17 -6.41 12.16
CA PHE A 87 -7.93 -7.54 13.06
C PHE A 87 -8.17 -7.18 14.53
N THR A 88 -8.71 -5.99 14.82
CA THR A 88 -9.24 -5.67 16.14
C THR A 88 -10.60 -6.32 16.26
N ASN A 89 -10.63 -7.50 16.90
CA ASN A 89 -11.88 -8.08 17.34
C ASN A 89 -12.38 -7.31 18.55
N ASP A 90 -13.22 -6.30 18.32
CA ASP A 90 -13.91 -5.56 19.38
C ASP A 90 -15.02 -6.42 20.02
N GLY A 91 -15.22 -7.66 19.57
CA GLY A 91 -16.32 -8.54 19.94
C GLY A 91 -17.66 -8.15 19.31
N VAL A 92 -17.69 -7.13 18.45
CA VAL A 92 -18.91 -6.64 17.81
C VAL A 92 -18.95 -7.13 16.37
N SER A 93 -19.77 -8.16 16.12
CA SER A 93 -20.21 -8.50 14.77
C SER A 93 -21.12 -7.39 14.26
N THR A 94 -20.63 -6.52 13.36
CA THR A 94 -21.52 -5.61 12.63
C THR A 94 -22.23 -6.40 11.51
N PRO A 95 -23.58 -6.35 11.43
CA PRO A 95 -24.36 -7.07 10.42
C PRO A 95 -24.01 -6.71 8.98
#